data_AF-A0A168H0J6-F1
#
_entry.id   AF-A0A168H0J6-F1
#
_cell.length_a   1.000
_cell.length_b   1.000
_cell.length_c   1.000
_cell.angle_alpha   90.00
_cell.angle_beta   90.00
_cell.angle_gamma   90.00
#
_symmetry.space_group_name_H-M   'P 1'
#
loop_
_entity.id
_entity.type
_entity.pdbx_description
1 polymer ?
#
loop_
_entity_poly.entity_id
_entity_poly.type
_entity_poly.pdbx_seq_one_letter_code
_entity_poly.pdbx_strand_id
1 'polypeptide(L)'
;MKPTLGLISQDGICPISFDFDSAGPIARSARDIAILMDALVDREKATNIPNGTYVSHLTGNFSRIRIGVLEPKEWHMPPVAVAPNKEVDDQQDADASAAYERLNSLVAIVKQVEVASLEELVVDGMSQIQRVMVFSKLSSKDSRFRQAIDSYLLKLEGGKVQTLDQLMQFMRDNAKQEMPPVSQYDTSGNGSSIRHY
;
A
#
# COMPACT_ATOMS: atom_id res chain seq x y z
N MET A 1 -9.25 -2.13 1.35
CA MET A 1 -8.74 -3.19 2.26
C MET A 1 -7.61 -3.90 1.54
N LYS A 2 -6.42 -4.03 2.15
CA LYS A 2 -5.27 -4.72 1.55
C LYS A 2 -5.17 -6.14 2.12
N PRO A 3 -5.43 -7.20 1.34
CA PRO A 3 -5.38 -8.56 1.85
C PRO A 3 -3.94 -9.03 2.10
N THR A 4 -3.82 -10.25 2.63
CA THR A 4 -2.56 -11.00 2.64
C THR A 4 -2.08 -11.25 1.22
N LEU A 5 -0.77 -11.16 1.01
CA LEU A 5 -0.15 -11.45 -0.28
C LEU A 5 -0.53 -12.85 -0.76
N GLY A 6 -0.89 -12.97 -2.03
CA GLY A 6 -1.30 -14.23 -2.64
C GLY A 6 -2.78 -14.60 -2.45
N LEU A 7 -3.58 -13.86 -1.67
CA LEU A 7 -5.03 -14.12 -1.58
C LEU A 7 -5.77 -13.80 -2.89
N ILE A 8 -5.35 -12.77 -3.61
CA ILE A 8 -5.92 -12.34 -4.89
C ILE A 8 -4.83 -12.45 -5.95
N SER A 9 -5.13 -13.09 -7.09
CA SER A 9 -4.19 -13.17 -8.21
C SER A 9 -3.78 -11.77 -8.67
N GLN A 10 -2.50 -11.59 -8.99
CA GLN A 10 -1.96 -10.36 -9.57
C GLN A 10 -1.82 -10.45 -11.09
N ASP A 11 -2.26 -11.55 -11.71
CA ASP A 11 -2.21 -11.73 -13.16
C ASP A 11 -3.07 -10.65 -13.86
N GLY A 12 -2.49 -10.00 -14.86
CA GLY A 12 -3.13 -8.91 -15.60
C GLY A 12 -3.05 -7.53 -14.95
N ILE A 13 -2.47 -7.41 -13.75
CA ILE A 13 -2.25 -6.13 -13.06
C ILE A 13 -0.83 -5.63 -13.35
N CYS A 14 -0.69 -4.37 -13.76
CA CYS A 14 0.62 -3.76 -13.98
C CYS A 14 1.38 -3.68 -12.64
N PRO A 15 2.52 -4.37 -12.50
CA PRO A 15 3.17 -4.52 -11.21
C PRO A 15 4.14 -3.37 -10.90
N ILE A 16 4.27 -3.04 -9.62
CA ILE A 16 5.36 -2.26 -9.05
C ILE A 16 6.33 -3.18 -8.29
N SER A 17 5.81 -4.15 -7.53
CA SER A 17 6.63 -5.06 -6.73
C SER A 17 5.96 -6.41 -6.52
N PHE A 18 6.70 -7.49 -6.82
CA PHE A 18 6.28 -8.85 -6.48
C PHE A 18 6.13 -9.10 -4.98
N ASP A 19 6.84 -8.33 -4.15
CA ASP A 19 6.90 -8.55 -2.70
C ASP A 19 5.81 -7.80 -1.94
N PHE A 20 5.22 -6.75 -2.53
CA PHE A 20 4.34 -5.82 -1.80
C PHE A 20 3.02 -5.54 -2.50
N ASP A 21 2.90 -5.82 -3.80
CA ASP A 21 1.67 -5.58 -4.53
C ASP A 21 0.57 -6.54 -4.10
N SER A 22 -0.61 -5.97 -3.90
CA SER A 22 -1.81 -6.72 -3.61
C SER A 22 -3.02 -5.91 -4.05
N ALA A 23 -3.77 -6.47 -5.00
CA ALA A 23 -5.11 -6.01 -5.28
C ALA A 23 -6.00 -6.19 -4.04
N GLY A 24 -6.96 -5.29 -3.86
CA GLY A 24 -7.91 -5.39 -2.78
C GLY A 24 -9.13 -4.51 -3.01
N PRO A 25 -10.29 -4.87 -2.43
CA PRO A 25 -11.53 -4.12 -2.65
C PRO A 25 -11.53 -2.78 -1.93
N ILE A 26 -12.20 -1.82 -2.57
CA ILE A 26 -12.57 -0.52 -2.00
C ILE A 26 -14.08 -0.40 -2.14
N ALA A 27 -14.78 -0.23 -1.02
CA ALA A 27 -16.23 -0.05 -1.00
C ALA A 27 -16.66 0.77 0.22
N ARG A 28 -17.93 1.20 0.25
CA ARG A 28 -18.46 2.07 1.31
C ARG A 28 -18.72 1.35 2.64
N SER A 29 -18.80 0.02 2.63
CA SER A 29 -19.08 -0.76 3.84
C SER A 29 -18.19 -2.00 3.95
N ALA A 30 -17.97 -2.46 5.19
CA ALA A 30 -17.27 -3.71 5.46
C ALA A 30 -17.98 -4.93 4.84
N ARG A 31 -19.32 -4.85 4.71
CA ARG A 31 -20.13 -5.87 4.04
C ARG A 31 -19.82 -5.96 2.55
N ASP A 32 -19.77 -4.82 1.86
CA ASP A 32 -19.45 -4.77 0.43
C ASP A 32 -18.00 -5.23 0.17
N ILE A 33 -17.07 -4.86 1.06
CA ILE A 33 -15.70 -5.37 1.05
C ILE A 33 -15.70 -6.91 1.16
N ALA A 34 -16.45 -7.49 2.08
CA ALA A 34 -16.52 -8.94 2.26
C ALA A 34 -17.13 -9.64 1.03
N ILE A 35 -18.20 -9.09 0.45
CA ILE A 35 -18.81 -9.60 -0.79
C ILE A 35 -17.80 -9.59 -1.94
N LEU A 36 -17.06 -8.48 -2.11
CA LEU A 36 -16.04 -8.40 -3.15
C LEU A 36 -14.89 -9.37 -2.90
N MET A 37 -14.50 -9.59 -1.64
CA MET A 37 -13.48 -10.59 -1.31
C MET A 37 -13.91 -12.00 -1.70
N ASP A 38 -15.18 -12.35 -1.51
CA ASP A 38 -15.69 -13.65 -1.93
C ASP A 38 -15.58 -13.89 -3.44
N ALA A 39 -15.58 -12.84 -4.25
CA ALA A 39 -15.41 -12.90 -5.70
C ALA A 39 -13.95 -12.83 -6.16
N LEU A 40 -13.10 -12.09 -5.43
CA LEU A 40 -11.72 -11.82 -5.85
C LEU A 40 -10.70 -12.86 -5.38
N VAL A 41 -10.97 -13.53 -4.26
CA VAL A 41 -10.01 -14.49 -3.69
C VAL A 41 -9.86 -15.72 -4.59
N ASP A 42 -8.62 -16.03 -4.93
CA ASP A 42 -8.28 -17.24 -5.68
C ASP A 42 -8.33 -18.44 -4.72
N ARG A 43 -9.50 -19.07 -4.59
CA ARG A 43 -9.72 -20.19 -3.67
C ARG A 43 -8.95 -21.46 -4.03
N GLU A 44 -8.45 -21.57 -5.26
CA GLU A 44 -7.68 -22.74 -5.70
C GLU A 44 -6.20 -22.62 -5.31
N LYS A 45 -5.65 -21.41 -5.37
CA LYS A 45 -4.22 -21.17 -5.11
C LYS A 45 -3.91 -20.57 -3.75
N ALA A 46 -4.83 -19.79 -3.19
CA ALA A 46 -4.56 -19.08 -1.96
C ALA A 46 -4.62 -19.99 -0.74
N THR A 47 -3.77 -19.71 0.23
CA THR A 47 -3.72 -20.42 1.51
C THR A 47 -4.40 -19.60 2.60
N ASN A 48 -4.81 -20.26 3.69
CA ASN A 48 -5.42 -19.62 4.86
C ASN A 48 -6.72 -18.84 4.59
N ILE A 49 -7.52 -19.32 3.64
CA ILE A 49 -8.87 -18.80 3.41
C ILE A 49 -9.78 -19.33 4.52
N PRO A 50 -10.58 -18.47 5.19
CA PRO A 50 -11.50 -18.93 6.21
C PRO A 50 -12.59 -19.82 5.61
N ASN A 51 -13.09 -20.78 6.40
CA ASN A 51 -14.24 -21.58 5.99
C ASN A 51 -15.46 -20.68 5.72
N GLY A 52 -16.21 -21.01 4.67
CA GLY A 52 -17.38 -20.25 4.26
C GLY A 52 -17.06 -18.98 3.47
N THR A 53 -17.98 -18.02 3.50
CA THR A 53 -17.84 -16.72 2.83
C THR A 53 -17.28 -15.67 3.79
N TYR A 54 -16.58 -14.66 3.30
CA TYR A 54 -16.12 -13.55 4.15
C TYR A 54 -17.30 -12.84 4.84
N VAL A 55 -18.45 -12.77 4.18
CA VAL A 55 -19.68 -12.21 4.78
C VAL A 55 -20.11 -12.99 6.03
N SER A 56 -19.92 -14.31 6.06
CA SER A 56 -20.30 -15.13 7.22
C SER A 56 -19.53 -14.80 8.50
N HIS A 57 -18.38 -14.12 8.37
CA HIS A 57 -17.55 -13.68 9.50
C HIS A 57 -17.91 -12.28 10.00
N LEU A 58 -18.86 -11.57 9.36
CA LEU A 58 -19.35 -10.27 9.81
C LEU A 58 -20.40 -10.41 10.91
N THR A 59 -19.97 -10.85 12.09
CA THR A 59 -20.85 -11.16 13.23
C THR A 59 -21.45 -9.91 13.90
N GLY A 60 -20.84 -8.74 13.70
CA GLY A 60 -21.18 -7.51 14.42
C GLY A 60 -20.86 -7.56 15.91
N ASN A 61 -20.24 -8.65 16.40
CA ASN A 61 -19.93 -8.86 17.80
C ASN A 61 -18.42 -8.74 18.05
N PHE A 62 -18.04 -7.73 18.81
CA PHE A 62 -16.65 -7.38 19.11
C PHE A 62 -16.19 -7.85 20.49
N SER A 63 -17.10 -8.36 21.32
CA SER A 63 -16.88 -8.64 22.75
C SER A 63 -15.77 -9.63 23.09
N ARG A 64 -15.27 -10.39 22.09
CA ARG A 64 -14.15 -11.34 22.25
C ARG A 64 -12.82 -10.84 21.69
N ILE A 65 -12.82 -9.70 21.01
CA ILE A 65 -11.63 -9.17 20.33
C ILE A 65 -10.72 -8.52 21.38
N ARG A 66 -9.41 -8.72 21.25
CA ARG A 66 -8.38 -8.02 22.03
C ARG A 66 -7.53 -7.22 21.06
N ILE A 67 -7.40 -5.92 21.29
CA ILE A 67 -6.71 -4.99 20.39
C ILE A 67 -5.49 -4.41 21.10
N GLY A 68 -4.34 -4.50 20.42
CA GLY A 68 -3.17 -3.69 20.73
C GLY A 68 -3.31 -2.34 20.02
N VAL A 69 -3.16 -1.24 20.75
CA VAL A 69 -3.15 0.13 20.19
C VAL A 69 -1.77 0.74 20.33
N LEU A 70 -1.41 1.64 19.43
CA LEU A 70 -0.12 2.33 19.42
C LEU A 70 -0.29 3.73 20.01
N GLU A 71 0.80 4.38 20.42
CA GLU A 71 0.76 5.80 20.84
C GLU A 71 0.59 6.69 19.60
N PRO A 72 -0.55 7.40 19.39
CA PRO A 72 -0.78 8.12 18.14
C PRO A 72 0.34 9.09 17.76
N LYS A 73 0.90 9.79 18.76
CA LYS A 73 1.97 10.78 18.60
C LYS A 73 3.29 10.22 18.09
N GLU A 74 3.55 8.95 18.34
CA GLU A 74 4.81 8.29 17.92
C GLU A 74 4.68 7.67 16.52
N TRP A 75 3.47 7.68 15.93
CA TRP A 75 3.15 6.97 14.68
C TRP A 75 2.68 7.91 13.56
N HIS A 76 3.18 9.15 13.55
CA HIS A 76 3.01 10.07 12.42
C HIS A 76 3.86 9.65 11.23
N MET A 77 3.44 10.07 10.03
CA MET A 77 4.24 9.85 8.83
C MET A 77 5.54 10.68 8.93
N PRO A 78 6.71 10.09 8.59
CA PRO A 78 7.97 10.80 8.71
C PRO A 78 8.06 11.96 7.71
N PRO A 79 8.83 13.03 8.01
CA PRO A 79 8.96 14.20 7.13
C PRO A 79 9.48 13.91 5.71
N VAL A 80 10.12 12.76 5.51
CA VAL A 80 10.54 12.29 4.18
C VAL A 80 9.36 11.88 3.29
N ALA A 81 8.23 11.50 3.89
CA ALA A 81 7.04 11.02 3.19
C ALA A 81 5.95 12.09 3.05
N VAL A 82 5.81 12.97 4.05
CA VAL A 82 4.80 14.03 4.08
C VAL A 82 5.39 15.32 4.63
N ALA A 83 4.95 16.46 4.09
CA ALA A 83 5.31 17.75 4.68
C ALA A 83 4.69 17.85 6.09
N PRO A 84 5.48 18.18 7.13
CA PRO A 84 4.96 18.29 8.49
C PRO A 84 3.84 19.32 8.58
N ASN A 85 2.74 18.97 9.23
CA ASN A 85 1.63 19.88 9.45
C ASN A 85 0.97 19.60 10.81
N LYS A 86 1.22 20.51 11.77
CA LYS A 86 0.73 20.37 13.14
C LYS A 86 -0.79 20.23 13.25
N GLU A 87 -1.56 20.93 12.42
CA GLU A 87 -3.03 20.84 12.48
C GLU A 87 -3.53 19.46 12.04
N VAL A 88 -2.85 18.85 11.05
CA VAL A 88 -3.13 17.49 10.60
C VAL A 88 -2.74 16.49 11.68
N ASP A 89 -1.56 16.65 12.28
CA ASP A 89 -1.05 15.76 13.32
C ASP A 89 -1.96 15.79 14.56
N ASP A 90 -2.34 16.99 15.03
CA ASP A 90 -3.24 17.17 16.18
C ASP A 90 -4.63 16.53 15.91
N GLN A 91 -5.14 16.67 14.68
CA GLN A 91 -6.42 16.05 14.28
C GLN A 91 -6.31 14.52 14.23
N GLN A 92 -5.23 13.98 13.68
CA GLN A 92 -4.98 12.53 13.65
C GLN A 92 -4.87 11.93 15.05
N ASP A 93 -4.16 12.60 15.96
CA ASP A 93 -4.02 12.19 17.35
C ASP A 93 -5.37 12.15 18.07
N ALA A 94 -6.19 13.19 17.89
CA ALA A 94 -7.51 13.29 18.48
C ALA A 94 -8.46 12.20 17.95
N ASP A 95 -8.49 11.99 16.63
CA ASP A 95 -9.34 10.98 16.00
C ASP A 95 -8.94 9.55 16.36
N ALA A 96 -7.64 9.26 16.41
CA ALA A 96 -7.13 7.96 16.85
C ALA A 96 -7.51 7.70 18.31
N SER A 97 -7.30 8.70 19.18
CA SER A 97 -7.65 8.60 20.61
C SER A 97 -9.15 8.36 20.81
N ALA A 98 -10.01 9.12 20.11
CA ALA A 98 -11.46 8.93 20.16
C ALA A 98 -11.89 7.54 19.64
N ALA A 99 -11.22 7.01 18.61
CA ALA A 99 -11.46 5.66 18.12
C ALA A 99 -11.09 4.60 19.18
N TYR A 100 -9.99 4.78 19.89
CA TYR A 100 -9.55 3.87 20.95
C TYR A 100 -10.52 3.87 22.13
N GLU A 101 -11.01 5.03 22.55
CA GLU A 101 -12.05 5.14 23.57
C GLU A 101 -13.32 4.39 23.17
N ARG A 102 -13.76 4.55 21.91
CA ARG A 102 -14.91 3.83 21.39
C ARG A 102 -14.68 2.32 21.40
N LEU A 103 -13.51 1.86 20.96
CA LEU A 103 -13.16 0.44 20.97
C LEU A 103 -13.16 -0.13 22.39
N ASN A 104 -12.69 0.62 23.39
CA ASN A 104 -12.66 0.18 24.79
C ASN A 104 -14.05 -0.19 25.34
N SER A 105 -15.12 0.38 24.79
CA SER A 105 -16.50 0.01 25.16
C SER A 105 -17.08 -1.20 24.41
N LEU A 106 -16.41 -1.65 23.34
CA LEU A 106 -16.93 -2.67 22.41
C LEU A 106 -16.17 -4.00 22.46
N VAL A 107 -14.87 -3.96 22.77
CA VAL A 107 -13.97 -5.12 22.71
C VAL A 107 -13.65 -5.67 24.10
N ALA A 108 -13.06 -6.86 24.19
CA ALA A 108 -12.69 -7.47 25.47
C ALA A 108 -11.57 -6.69 26.18
N ILE A 109 -10.53 -6.31 25.41
CA ILE A 109 -9.33 -5.63 25.91
C ILE A 109 -8.83 -4.65 24.86
N VAL A 110 -8.54 -3.43 25.28
CA VAL A 110 -7.67 -2.48 24.57
C VAL A 110 -6.41 -2.32 25.42
N LYS A 111 -5.24 -2.53 24.83
CA LYS A 111 -3.96 -2.35 25.53
C LYS A 111 -2.98 -1.61 24.64
N GLN A 112 -2.30 -0.61 25.18
CA GLN A 112 -1.17 0.00 24.49
C GLN A 112 -0.03 -1.01 24.35
N VAL A 113 0.53 -1.09 23.15
CA VAL A 113 1.64 -1.99 22.81
C VAL A 113 2.72 -1.23 22.06
N GLU A 114 3.94 -1.76 22.11
CA GLU A 114 5.06 -1.30 21.30
C GLU A 114 5.25 -2.27 20.14
N VAL A 115 5.54 -1.73 18.97
CA VAL A 115 5.96 -2.50 17.79
C VAL A 115 7.20 -1.84 17.20
N ALA A 116 8.00 -2.60 16.46
CA ALA A 116 9.27 -2.13 15.91
C ALA A 116 9.07 -0.85 15.07
N SER A 117 9.93 0.15 15.28
CA SER A 117 9.88 1.40 14.51
C SER A 117 10.27 1.18 13.04
N LEU A 118 10.01 2.16 12.18
CA LEU A 118 10.42 2.10 10.77
C LEU A 118 11.94 1.93 10.61
N GLU A 119 12.73 2.50 11.51
CA GLU A 119 14.18 2.41 11.56
C GLU A 119 14.65 1.02 11.99
N GLU A 120 13.90 0.35 12.86
CA GLU A 120 14.18 -0.98 13.36
C GLU A 120 13.80 -2.10 12.38
N LEU A 121 12.96 -1.79 11.37
CA LEU A 121 12.55 -2.73 10.33
C LEU A 121 13.67 -2.97 9.30
N VAL A 122 14.74 -3.63 9.75
CA VAL A 122 15.88 -4.08 8.95
C VAL A 122 15.85 -5.60 8.84
N VAL A 123 15.79 -6.12 7.61
CA VAL A 123 15.88 -7.56 7.31
C VAL A 123 17.05 -7.77 6.36
N ASP A 124 17.93 -8.71 6.68
CA ASP A 124 19.16 -9.01 5.93
C ASP A 124 20.03 -7.77 5.68
N GLY A 125 20.13 -6.89 6.69
CA GLY A 125 20.90 -5.64 6.61
C GLY A 125 20.29 -4.56 5.72
N MET A 126 19.07 -4.76 5.22
CA MET A 126 18.34 -3.79 4.41
C MET A 126 17.11 -3.24 5.14
N SER A 127 17.00 -1.92 5.17
CA SER A 127 15.78 -1.24 5.62
C SER A 127 14.61 -1.61 4.71
N GLN A 128 13.52 -2.12 5.29
CA GLN A 128 12.34 -2.52 4.52
C GLN A 128 11.58 -1.32 3.95
N ILE A 129 11.58 -0.19 4.66
CA ILE A 129 11.02 1.07 4.12
C ILE A 129 11.81 1.52 2.89
N GLN A 130 13.14 1.39 2.90
CA GLN A 130 13.97 1.71 1.73
C GLN A 130 13.71 0.76 0.56
N ARG A 131 13.47 -0.53 0.81
CA ARG A 131 13.13 -1.49 -0.26
C ARG A 131 11.84 -1.10 -1.00
N VAL A 132 10.89 -0.49 -0.30
CA VAL A 132 9.61 -0.04 -0.88
C VAL A 132 9.70 1.37 -1.47
N MET A 133 10.36 2.30 -0.78
CA MET A 133 10.30 3.74 -1.07
C MET A 133 11.48 4.27 -1.89
N VAL A 134 12.59 3.53 -2.06
CA VAL A 134 13.75 4.03 -2.81
C VAL A 134 13.55 3.78 -4.31
N PHE A 135 12.80 4.70 -4.93
CA PHE A 135 12.55 4.75 -6.38
C PHE A 135 13.84 4.79 -7.21
N SER A 136 14.93 5.36 -6.68
CA SER A 136 16.21 5.45 -7.40
C SER A 136 16.86 4.09 -7.70
N LYS A 137 16.51 3.04 -6.95
CA LYS A 137 16.92 1.66 -7.25
C LYS A 137 15.98 0.96 -8.22
N LEU A 138 14.73 1.44 -8.39
CA LEU A 138 13.73 0.79 -9.24
C LEU A 138 14.08 0.87 -10.73
N SER A 139 14.82 1.88 -11.19
CA SER A 139 15.25 1.95 -12.61
C SER A 139 16.60 1.30 -12.88
N SER A 140 17.32 0.84 -11.85
CA SER A 140 18.59 0.14 -12.03
C SER A 140 18.38 -1.17 -12.81
N LYS A 141 19.39 -1.60 -13.57
CA LYS A 141 19.29 -2.79 -14.43
C LYS A 141 18.95 -4.07 -13.66
N ASP A 142 19.34 -4.14 -12.38
CA ASP A 142 19.14 -5.29 -11.51
C ASP A 142 17.90 -5.15 -10.59
N SER A 143 17.07 -4.13 -10.80
CA SER A 143 15.92 -3.90 -9.94
C SER A 143 14.82 -4.95 -10.15
N ARG A 144 14.14 -5.33 -9.06
CA ARG A 144 12.97 -6.21 -9.14
C ARG A 144 11.78 -5.54 -9.86
N PHE A 145 11.68 -4.21 -9.81
CA PHE A 145 10.66 -3.47 -10.56
C PHE A 145 10.83 -3.64 -12.07
N ARG A 146 12.05 -3.51 -12.57
CA ARG A 146 12.32 -3.70 -14.00
C ARG A 146 11.93 -5.10 -14.44
N GLN A 147 12.34 -6.11 -13.68
CA GLN A 147 11.96 -7.49 -13.96
C GLN A 147 10.44 -7.67 -13.96
N ALA A 148 9.73 -7.03 -13.03
CA ALA A 148 8.28 -7.07 -12.94
C ALA A 148 7.59 -6.44 -14.14
N ILE A 149 7.98 -5.22 -14.51
CA ILE A 149 7.41 -4.49 -15.65
C ILE A 149 7.73 -5.19 -16.97
N ASP A 150 8.98 -5.59 -17.22
CA ASP A 150 9.36 -6.29 -18.46
C ASP A 150 8.56 -7.60 -18.60
N SER A 151 8.42 -8.36 -17.51
CA SER A 151 7.62 -9.60 -17.50
C SER A 151 6.13 -9.35 -17.77
N TYR A 152 5.59 -8.22 -17.31
CA TYR A 152 4.21 -7.83 -17.56
C TYR A 152 4.01 -7.40 -19.02
N LEU A 153 4.85 -6.48 -19.52
CA LEU A 153 4.77 -5.95 -20.89
C LEU A 153 4.90 -7.06 -21.94
N LEU A 154 5.78 -8.05 -21.72
CA LEU A 154 5.93 -9.20 -22.59
C LEU A 154 4.67 -10.07 -22.72
N LYS A 155 3.78 -10.05 -21.71
CA LYS A 155 2.53 -10.82 -21.71
C LYS A 155 1.37 -10.08 -22.37
N LEU A 156 1.51 -8.79 -22.68
CA LEU A 156 0.44 -7.99 -23.28
C LEU A 156 0.27 -8.32 -24.76
N GLU A 157 -0.91 -8.83 -25.13
CA GLU A 157 -1.26 -9.08 -26.53
C GLU A 157 -1.30 -7.77 -27.32
N GLY A 158 -0.64 -7.73 -28.47
CA GLY A 158 -0.60 -6.55 -29.35
C GLY A 158 0.23 -5.38 -28.81
N GLY A 159 1.02 -5.58 -27.75
CA GLY A 159 1.89 -4.56 -27.18
C GLY A 159 2.98 -4.10 -28.17
N LYS A 160 3.07 -2.78 -28.40
CA LYS A 160 4.15 -2.14 -29.19
C LYS A 160 5.43 -1.90 -28.37
N VAL A 161 5.34 -2.09 -27.07
CA VAL A 161 6.40 -1.89 -26.07
C VAL A 161 6.45 -3.14 -25.22
N GLN A 162 7.64 -3.73 -25.09
CA GLN A 162 7.88 -5.01 -24.44
C GLN A 162 8.87 -4.90 -23.27
N THR A 163 9.54 -3.75 -23.13
CA THR A 163 10.50 -3.51 -22.05
C THR A 163 10.36 -2.10 -21.49
N LEU A 164 10.84 -1.90 -20.27
CA LEU A 164 10.92 -0.60 -19.61
C LEU A 164 11.77 0.39 -20.42
N ASP A 165 12.82 -0.05 -21.11
CA ASP A 165 13.62 0.85 -21.97
C ASP A 165 12.83 1.36 -23.16
N GLN A 166 12.05 0.49 -23.80
CA GLN A 166 11.17 0.87 -24.89
C GLN A 166 10.06 1.80 -24.39
N LEU A 167 9.53 1.57 -23.18
CA LEU A 167 8.54 2.44 -22.55
C LEU A 167 9.12 3.83 -22.28
N MET A 168 10.31 3.90 -21.68
CA MET A 168 11.00 5.16 -21.43
C MET A 168 11.34 5.89 -22.74
N GLN A 169 11.70 5.16 -23.80
CA GLN A 169 11.95 5.76 -25.11
C GLN A 169 10.67 6.33 -25.71
N PHE A 170 9.58 5.58 -25.66
CA PHE A 170 8.26 6.06 -26.07
C PHE A 170 7.86 7.34 -25.33
N MET A 171 8.06 7.40 -24.00
CA MET A 171 7.76 8.59 -23.20
C MET A 171 8.63 9.79 -23.61
N ARG A 172 9.93 9.59 -23.93
CA ARG A 172 10.81 10.65 -24.43
C ARG A 172 10.39 11.15 -25.81
N ASP A 173 10.05 10.25 -26.71
CA ASP A 173 9.62 10.60 -28.07
C ASP A 173 8.27 11.34 -28.07
N ASN A 174 7.46 11.17 -27.01
CA ASN A 174 6.16 11.81 -26.80
C ASN A 174 6.16 12.74 -25.57
N ALA A 175 7.30 13.36 -25.24
CA ALA A 175 7.49 14.07 -23.98
C ALA A 175 6.49 15.23 -23.74
N LYS A 176 5.99 15.87 -24.81
CA LYS A 176 4.98 16.94 -24.68
C LYS A 176 3.68 16.45 -24.04
N GLN A 177 3.32 15.18 -24.24
CA GLN A 177 2.11 14.55 -23.70
C GLN A 177 2.41 13.79 -22.41
N GLU A 178 3.49 13.00 -22.39
CA GLU A 178 3.78 12.05 -21.31
C GLU A 178 4.58 12.67 -20.14
N MET A 179 5.18 13.84 -20.32
CA MET A 179 5.97 14.53 -19.29
C MET A 179 5.57 16.01 -19.14
N PRO A 180 4.33 16.30 -18.68
CA PRO A 180 3.88 17.68 -18.50
C PRO A 180 4.73 18.41 -17.44
N PRO A 181 4.85 19.76 -17.50
CA PRO A 181 5.79 20.53 -16.67
C PRO A 181 5.65 20.32 -15.14
N VAL A 182 4.48 19.90 -14.66
CA VAL A 182 4.19 19.63 -13.24
C VAL A 182 4.72 18.25 -12.79
N SER A 183 5.12 17.39 -13.72
CA SER A 183 5.72 16.07 -13.42
C SER A 183 7.22 16.13 -13.13
N GLN A 184 7.85 17.31 -13.28
CA GLN A 184 9.21 17.50 -12.82
C GLN A 184 9.16 17.61 -11.30
N TYR A 185 9.27 16.46 -10.63
CA TYR A 185 9.72 16.45 -9.25
C TYR A 185 10.98 17.31 -9.18
N ASP A 186 10.91 18.37 -8.38
CA ASP A 186 12.08 19.18 -8.10
C ASP A 186 13.15 18.28 -7.46
N THR A 187 14.18 17.95 -8.25
CA THR A 187 15.31 17.13 -7.81
C THR A 187 16.18 17.85 -6.78
N SER A 188 15.87 19.10 -6.43
CA SER A 188 16.62 19.90 -5.45
C SER A 188 16.35 19.51 -3.98
N GLY A 189 15.43 18.57 -3.71
CA GLY A 189 15.17 18.09 -2.36
C GLY A 189 14.33 19.03 -1.49
N ASN A 190 13.83 20.13 -2.03
CA ASN A 190 12.87 20.99 -1.34
C ASN A 190 11.44 20.57 -1.66
N GLY A 191 10.88 19.76 -0.75
CA GLY A 191 9.47 19.38 -0.77
C GLY A 191 8.56 20.60 -0.88
N SER A 192 8.03 20.85 -2.07
CA SER A 192 7.09 21.93 -2.32
C SER A 192 5.90 21.40 -3.11
N SER A 193 4.87 21.06 -2.33
CA SER A 193 3.44 21.20 -2.58
C SER A 193 2.89 20.69 -3.92
N ILE A 194 2.27 19.51 -3.86
CA ILE A 194 1.20 19.13 -4.79
C ILE A 194 0.09 20.17 -4.64
N ARG A 195 -0.05 21.10 -5.58
CA ARG A 195 -1.23 21.96 -5.64
C ARG A 195 -2.42 21.09 -6.01
N HIS A 196 -3.36 20.97 -5.09
CA HIS A 196 -4.68 20.41 -5.36
C HIS A 196 -5.40 21.27 -6.40
N TYR A 197 -6.00 20.60 -7.40
CA TYR A 197 -7.07 21.16 -8.22
C TYR A 197 -8.34 21.37 -7.39
#